data_AF-A0A3N7BL65-F1
#
_entry.id   AF-A0A3N7BL65-F1
#
_cell.length_a   1.000
_cell.length_b   1.000
_cell.length_c   1.000
_cell.angle_alpha   90.00
_cell.angle_beta   90.00
_cell.angle_gamma   90.00
#
_symmetry.space_group_name_H-M   'P 1'
#
loop_
_entity.id
_entity.type
_entity.pdbx_description
1 polymer ?
#
loop_
_entity_poly.entity_id
_entity_poly.type
_entity_poly.pdbx_seq_one_letter_code
_entity_poly.pdbx_strand_id
1 'polypeptide(L)'
;MTNKTFIPSALALAATLVLCGQASAHIAISNVTLPISAAGQATYGIANTSSEILLNVPHGCTSAESQPSYSGPNLDTTKIEVTVPAAIVAATTVASLRPTMDGLFGTVQVGSPDANGNVKLSWTRKLSAIGEANATTSDNQLYKISLRLKFPAVASATDFSIKKYQFLTVQTCKSNGVDYVMDWGTANSPSVIVFPDRRKGFNKFTLDASTVGDFTTTGTNTLASKLKSYFGDAAIVWVSKAGYSANPNTAAKITALAAKDTAYSDLGAKAGGVITATDTIWVKY
;
A
#
# COMPACT_ATOMS: atom_id res chain seq x y z
N MET A 1 34.21 -53.24 -12.02
CA MET A 1 33.92 -52.01 -12.80
C MET A 1 32.44 -52.01 -13.09
N THR A 2 31.65 -51.21 -12.37
CA THR A 2 30.20 -51.14 -12.52
C THR A 2 29.85 -49.66 -12.64
N ASN A 3 29.66 -49.20 -13.88
CA ASN A 3 29.32 -47.83 -14.21
C ASN A 3 27.93 -47.50 -13.66
N LYS A 4 27.88 -46.57 -12.69
CA LYS A 4 26.63 -45.96 -12.23
C LYS A 4 26.38 -44.71 -13.05
N THR A 5 25.33 -44.77 -13.87
CA THR A 5 24.83 -43.68 -14.70
C THR A 5 24.23 -42.59 -13.81
N PHE A 6 24.78 -41.38 -13.86
CA PHE A 6 24.20 -40.20 -13.24
C PHE A 6 23.08 -39.65 -14.13
N ILE A 7 21.85 -39.61 -13.63
CA ILE A 7 20.73 -38.89 -14.26
C ILE A 7 20.69 -37.49 -13.63
N PRO A 8 20.90 -36.41 -14.37
CA PRO A 8 20.71 -35.06 -13.85
C PRO A 8 19.20 -34.82 -13.69
N SER A 9 18.75 -34.74 -12.45
CA SER A 9 17.39 -34.27 -12.13
C SER A 9 17.33 -32.78 -12.42
N ALA A 10 16.68 -32.41 -13.52
CA ALA A 10 16.37 -31.04 -13.87
C ALA A 10 15.38 -30.47 -12.82
N LEU A 11 15.87 -29.58 -11.97
CA LEU A 11 15.07 -28.84 -11.01
C LEU A 11 14.47 -27.62 -11.73
N ALA A 12 13.35 -27.81 -12.43
CA ALA A 12 12.55 -26.69 -12.94
C ALA A 12 11.66 -26.18 -11.80
N LEU A 13 12.13 -25.16 -11.08
CA LEU A 13 11.33 -24.44 -10.10
C LEU A 13 10.36 -23.52 -10.84
N ALA A 14 9.17 -24.04 -11.19
CA ALA A 14 8.07 -23.21 -11.64
C ALA A 14 7.53 -22.42 -10.43
N ALA A 15 8.00 -21.18 -10.27
CA ALA A 15 7.40 -20.22 -9.34
C ALA A 15 6.10 -19.69 -9.95
N THR A 16 5.04 -20.49 -9.92
CA THR A 16 3.68 -19.99 -10.09
C THR A 16 3.32 -19.18 -8.84
N LEU A 17 3.63 -17.89 -8.88
CA LEU A 17 3.03 -16.90 -7.99
C LEU A 17 1.52 -16.85 -8.31
N VAL A 18 0.77 -17.76 -7.69
CA VAL A 18 -0.67 -17.60 -7.53
C VAL A 18 -0.84 -16.45 -6.55
N LEU A 19 -0.90 -15.23 -7.09
CA LEU A 19 -1.46 -14.09 -6.39
C LEU A 19 -2.94 -14.42 -6.18
N CYS A 20 -3.28 -15.14 -5.10
CA CYS A 20 -4.64 -15.15 -4.58
C CYS A 20 -4.98 -13.70 -4.28
N GLY A 21 -5.67 -13.05 -5.22
CA GLY A 21 -6.16 -11.70 -5.08
C GLY A 21 -6.98 -11.66 -3.80
N GLN A 22 -6.54 -10.87 -2.83
CA GLN A 22 -7.45 -10.44 -1.79
C GLN A 22 -8.60 -9.77 -2.54
N ALA A 23 -9.83 -10.24 -2.33
CA ALA A 23 -11.01 -9.49 -2.72
C ALA A 23 -10.97 -8.18 -1.94
N SER A 24 -10.32 -7.18 -2.52
CA SER A 24 -10.30 -5.84 -1.97
C SER A 24 -11.66 -5.27 -2.32
N ALA A 25 -12.46 -4.92 -1.31
CA ALA A 25 -13.66 -4.11 -1.53
C ALA A 25 -13.25 -2.65 -1.86
N HIS A 26 -12.03 -2.25 -1.51
CA HIS A 26 -11.59 -0.85 -1.65
C HIS A 26 -10.53 -0.70 -2.75
N ILE A 27 -10.35 0.53 -3.23
CA ILE A 27 -9.25 0.86 -4.14
C ILE A 27 -7.93 0.62 -3.42
N ALA A 28 -7.14 -0.32 -3.95
CA ALA A 28 -5.85 -0.69 -3.40
C ALA A 28 -4.71 -0.01 -4.15
N ILE A 29 -3.57 0.18 -3.49
CA ILE A 29 -2.35 0.69 -4.11
C ILE A 29 -1.21 -0.32 -3.95
N SER A 30 -0.42 -0.44 -5.01
CA SER A 30 0.77 -1.29 -5.09
C SER A 30 1.92 -0.50 -5.66
N ASN A 31 3.15 -0.81 -5.24
CA ASN A 31 4.37 -0.24 -5.81
C ASN A 31 5.00 -1.32 -6.67
N VAL A 32 4.93 -1.17 -7.99
CA VAL A 32 5.44 -2.19 -8.92
C VAL A 32 6.96 -2.12 -9.06
N THR A 33 7.59 -1.02 -8.63
CA THR A 33 9.06 -0.89 -8.57
C THR A 33 9.64 -1.63 -7.37
N LEU A 34 8.91 -1.65 -6.24
CA LEU A 34 9.31 -2.30 -5.00
C LEU A 34 8.20 -3.26 -4.53
N PRO A 35 8.11 -4.45 -5.15
CA PRO A 35 7.08 -5.41 -4.80
C PRO A 35 7.22 -5.86 -3.34
N ILE A 36 6.09 -6.15 -2.70
CA ILE A 36 6.07 -6.74 -1.36
C ILE A 36 6.66 -8.16 -1.42
N SER A 37 7.37 -8.53 -0.37
CA SER A 37 8.07 -9.82 -0.23
C SER A 37 7.41 -10.74 0.81
N ALA A 38 6.44 -10.21 1.59
CA ALA A 38 5.71 -10.96 2.60
C ALA A 38 4.20 -10.74 2.51
N ALA A 39 3.44 -11.82 2.66
CA ALA A 39 1.98 -11.76 2.70
C ALA A 39 1.50 -10.91 3.89
N GLY A 40 0.54 -10.01 3.63
CA GLY A 40 0.01 -9.09 4.64
C GLY A 40 0.88 -7.86 4.92
N GLN A 41 2.01 -7.70 4.23
CA GLN A 41 2.76 -6.44 4.21
C GLN A 41 2.02 -5.41 3.34
N ALA A 42 1.96 -4.17 3.81
CA ALA A 42 1.45 -3.05 3.04
C ALA A 42 2.47 -2.61 1.99
N THR A 43 1.94 -2.01 0.92
CA THR A 43 2.75 -1.37 -0.11
C THR A 43 3.63 -0.28 0.48
N TYR A 44 4.90 -0.26 0.07
CA TYR A 44 5.86 0.71 0.53
C TYR A 44 6.69 1.34 -0.61
N GLY A 45 7.32 2.46 -0.30
CA GLY A 45 8.36 3.11 -1.09
C GLY A 45 9.57 3.46 -0.22
N ILE A 46 10.65 3.91 -0.86
CA ILE A 46 11.85 4.44 -0.18
C ILE A 46 11.99 5.92 -0.51
N ALA A 47 12.34 6.74 0.49
CA ALA A 47 12.55 8.16 0.33
C ALA A 47 13.57 8.44 -0.79
N ASN A 48 13.38 9.55 -1.51
CA ASN A 48 14.23 9.97 -2.63
C ASN A 48 14.34 8.96 -3.80
N THR A 49 13.46 7.95 -3.88
CA THR A 49 13.43 7.01 -5.01
C THR A 49 12.25 7.27 -5.94
N SER A 50 12.47 7.06 -7.23
CA SER A 50 11.39 7.02 -8.21
C SER A 50 10.69 5.67 -8.13
N SER A 51 9.37 5.67 -8.13
CA SER A 51 8.53 4.47 -8.10
C SER A 51 7.38 4.62 -9.08
N GLU A 52 6.92 3.49 -9.60
CA GLU A 52 5.63 3.37 -10.25
C GLU A 52 4.64 2.79 -9.23
N ILE A 53 3.62 3.59 -8.91
CA ILE A 53 2.49 3.13 -8.12
C ILE A 53 1.35 2.73 -9.05
N LEU A 54 0.70 1.62 -8.73
CA LEU A 54 -0.45 1.07 -9.43
C LEU A 54 -1.63 1.07 -8.46
N LEU A 55 -2.68 1.81 -8.80
CA LEU A 55 -3.96 1.74 -8.12
C LEU A 55 -4.83 0.69 -8.82
N ASN A 56 -5.29 -0.29 -8.04
CA ASN A 56 -6.23 -1.31 -8.47
C ASN A 56 -7.61 -0.92 -7.95
N VAL A 57 -8.52 -0.66 -8.87
CA VAL A 57 -9.94 -0.41 -8.58
C VAL A 57 -10.66 -1.73 -8.82
N PRO A 58 -10.96 -2.49 -7.76
CA PRO A 58 -11.32 -3.90 -7.83
C PRO A 58 -12.64 -4.14 -8.56
N HIS A 59 -13.54 -3.16 -8.48
CA HIS A 59 -14.89 -3.21 -8.99
C HIS A 59 -15.43 -1.76 -9.12
N GLY A 60 -16.58 -1.60 -9.75
CA GLY A 60 -17.37 -0.39 -9.87
C GLY A 60 -18.10 0.03 -8.59
N CYS A 61 -19.19 0.78 -8.71
CA CYS A 61 -20.02 1.22 -7.58
C CYS A 61 -21.03 0.13 -7.26
N THR A 62 -20.98 -0.45 -6.07
CA THR A 62 -21.84 -1.59 -5.69
C THR A 62 -22.65 -1.29 -4.43
N SER A 63 -23.85 -1.87 -4.34
CA SER A 63 -24.69 -1.71 -3.14
C SER A 63 -24.13 -2.38 -1.88
N ALA A 64 -23.03 -3.13 -2.01
CA ALA A 64 -22.30 -3.71 -0.89
C ALA A 64 -21.27 -2.73 -0.29
N GLU A 65 -21.00 -1.60 -0.96
CA GLU A 65 -20.11 -0.58 -0.41
C GLU A 65 -20.72 0.06 0.83
N SER A 66 -19.98 -0.04 1.93
CA SER A 66 -20.35 0.61 3.19
C SER A 66 -19.62 1.93 3.40
N GLN A 67 -18.47 2.14 2.72
CA GLN A 67 -17.57 3.27 2.92
C GLN A 67 -16.74 3.56 1.65
N PRO A 68 -17.15 4.51 0.79
CA PRO A 68 -18.37 5.32 0.88
C PRO A 68 -19.62 4.48 0.62
N SER A 69 -20.72 4.77 1.33
CA SER A 69 -21.97 4.03 1.14
C SER A 69 -22.58 4.34 -0.22
N TYR A 70 -22.93 3.31 -0.98
CA TYR A 70 -23.71 3.44 -2.21
C TYR A 70 -24.92 2.51 -2.16
N SER A 71 -26.09 3.03 -2.54
CA SER A 71 -27.33 2.25 -2.61
C SER A 71 -27.91 2.38 -4.01
N GLY A 72 -27.65 1.39 -4.86
CA GLY A 72 -28.10 1.39 -6.25
C GLY A 72 -27.69 0.13 -7.00
N PRO A 73 -27.97 0.06 -8.31
CA PRO A 73 -27.50 -1.03 -9.15
C PRO A 73 -25.96 -1.09 -9.17
N ASN A 74 -25.38 -2.24 -9.44
CA ASN A 74 -23.93 -2.35 -9.61
C ASN A 74 -23.53 -1.69 -10.94
N LEU A 75 -22.66 -0.69 -10.89
CA LEU A 75 -22.30 0.14 -12.04
C LEU A 75 -20.81 0.14 -12.29
N ASP A 76 -20.41 0.06 -13.56
CA ASP A 76 -19.02 0.20 -13.97
C ASP A 76 -18.43 1.58 -13.63
N THR A 77 -17.14 1.59 -13.33
CA THR A 77 -16.33 2.81 -13.22
C THR A 77 -16.15 3.46 -14.58
N THR A 78 -16.48 4.74 -14.67
CA THR A 78 -16.28 5.56 -15.88
C THR A 78 -15.18 6.59 -15.71
N LYS A 79 -14.88 7.00 -14.47
CA LYS A 79 -13.81 7.97 -14.19
C LYS A 79 -13.19 7.71 -12.82
N ILE A 80 -11.87 7.89 -12.75
CA ILE A 80 -11.11 7.89 -11.50
C ILE A 80 -10.35 9.19 -11.41
N GLU A 81 -10.41 9.83 -10.25
CA GLU A 81 -9.59 10.98 -9.90
C GLU A 81 -8.71 10.62 -8.71
N VAL A 82 -7.42 10.94 -8.82
CA VAL A 82 -6.45 10.74 -7.74
C VAL A 82 -5.76 12.06 -7.46
N THR A 83 -5.78 12.47 -6.20
CA THR A 83 -5.04 13.64 -5.72
C THR A 83 -3.68 13.18 -5.18
N VAL A 84 -2.62 13.62 -5.85
CA VAL A 84 -1.23 13.39 -5.41
C VAL A 84 -0.87 14.43 -4.36
N PRO A 85 -0.40 14.01 -3.17
CA PRO A 85 -0.02 14.92 -2.09
C PRO A 85 1.06 15.91 -2.50
N ALA A 86 0.93 17.15 -2.04
CA ALA A 86 1.85 18.24 -2.31
C ALA A 86 3.32 17.90 -2.07
N ALA A 87 3.63 17.12 -1.02
CA ALA A 87 4.99 16.68 -0.75
C ALA A 87 5.57 15.85 -1.92
N ILE A 88 4.78 14.93 -2.49
CA ILE A 88 5.19 14.12 -3.65
C ILE A 88 5.26 15.00 -4.90
N VAL A 89 4.32 15.93 -5.09
CA VAL A 89 4.35 16.90 -6.20
C VAL A 89 5.63 17.73 -6.13
N ALA A 90 6.03 18.21 -4.96
CA ALA A 90 7.26 18.97 -4.78
C ALA A 90 8.51 18.14 -5.08
N ALA A 91 8.53 16.87 -4.66
CA ALA A 91 9.65 15.95 -4.92
C ALA A 91 9.76 15.51 -6.38
N THR A 92 8.64 15.46 -7.11
CA THR A 92 8.57 14.99 -8.49
C THR A 92 8.56 16.14 -9.50
N THR A 93 7.96 17.28 -9.17
CA THR A 93 7.39 18.31 -10.05
C THR A 93 6.17 17.84 -10.85
N VAL A 94 5.25 18.75 -11.18
CA VAL A 94 4.07 18.46 -12.03
C VAL A 94 4.51 17.88 -13.38
N ALA A 95 5.57 18.45 -13.96
CA ALA A 95 6.09 18.05 -15.27
C ALA A 95 6.65 16.62 -15.31
N SER A 96 6.97 16.03 -14.15
CA SER A 96 7.50 14.66 -14.06
C SER A 96 6.54 13.68 -13.39
N LEU A 97 5.33 14.10 -13.03
CA LEU A 97 4.23 13.16 -12.77
C LEU A 97 3.89 12.50 -14.12
N ARG A 98 4.17 11.20 -14.24
CA ARG A 98 3.95 10.44 -15.48
C ARG A 98 2.86 9.40 -15.23
N PRO A 99 1.57 9.75 -15.35
CA PRO A 99 0.51 8.75 -15.36
C PRO A 99 0.64 7.88 -16.61
N THR A 100 0.28 6.61 -16.49
CA THR A 100 0.19 5.72 -17.64
C THR A 100 -1.00 6.13 -18.49
N MET A 101 -0.75 6.28 -19.79
CA MET A 101 -1.72 6.73 -20.80
C MET A 101 -2.36 5.55 -21.55
N ASP A 102 -1.99 4.33 -21.18
CA ASP A 102 -2.44 3.10 -21.83
C ASP A 102 -3.69 2.52 -21.15
N GLY A 103 -4.49 1.78 -21.92
CA GLY A 103 -5.65 1.03 -21.42
C GLY A 103 -7.01 1.72 -21.63
N LEU A 104 -8.00 1.30 -20.83
CA LEU A 104 -9.42 1.65 -21.01
C LEU A 104 -9.74 3.13 -20.69
N PHE A 105 -8.89 3.81 -19.91
CA PHE A 105 -9.10 5.19 -19.46
C PHE A 105 -8.51 6.28 -20.36
N GLY A 106 -7.97 5.92 -21.53
CA GLY A 106 -7.50 6.88 -22.53
C GLY A 106 -6.53 7.94 -21.97
N THR A 107 -6.69 9.18 -22.43
CA THR A 107 -5.83 10.31 -22.05
C THR A 107 -6.09 10.76 -20.62
N VAL A 108 -5.03 10.88 -19.82
CA VAL A 108 -5.08 11.37 -18.45
C VAL A 108 -4.97 12.88 -18.43
N GLN A 109 -5.88 13.55 -17.72
CA GLN A 109 -5.77 14.97 -17.43
C GLN A 109 -4.94 15.17 -16.17
N VAL A 110 -3.84 15.91 -16.28
CA VAL A 110 -3.03 16.35 -15.14
C VAL A 110 -3.43 17.80 -14.83
N GLY A 111 -4.04 18.00 -13.66
CA GLY A 111 -4.46 19.32 -13.21
C GLY A 111 -3.30 20.24 -12.82
N SER A 112 -3.61 21.52 -12.64
CA SER A 112 -2.68 22.44 -11.98
C SER A 112 -2.63 22.18 -10.47
N PRO A 113 -1.53 22.52 -9.77
CA PRO A 113 -1.48 22.47 -8.32
C PRO A 113 -2.60 23.31 -7.68
N ASP A 114 -3.24 22.77 -6.65
CA ASP A 114 -4.18 23.52 -5.80
C ASP A 114 -3.44 24.49 -4.86
N ALA A 115 -4.18 25.23 -4.03
CA ALA A 115 -3.61 26.17 -3.06
C ALA A 115 -2.66 25.51 -2.02
N ASN A 116 -2.78 24.20 -1.81
CA ASN A 116 -1.94 23.42 -0.92
C ASN A 116 -0.76 22.74 -1.67
N GLY A 117 -0.70 22.88 -3.00
CA GLY A 117 0.30 22.25 -3.87
C GLY A 117 -0.03 20.82 -4.30
N ASN A 118 -1.22 20.30 -3.99
CA ASN A 118 -1.63 18.97 -4.47
C ASN A 118 -2.00 19.01 -5.95
N VAL A 119 -1.82 17.90 -6.65
CA VAL A 119 -2.21 17.78 -8.07
C VAL A 119 -3.23 16.69 -8.25
N LYS A 120 -4.36 17.00 -8.88
CA LYS A 120 -5.37 16.03 -9.26
C LYS A 120 -5.10 15.48 -10.65
N LEU A 121 -5.08 14.15 -10.77
CA LEU A 121 -5.03 13.42 -12.03
C LEU A 121 -6.39 12.80 -12.29
N SER A 122 -6.89 12.89 -13.52
CA SER A 122 -8.17 12.30 -13.90
C SER A 122 -8.04 11.37 -15.09
N TRP A 123 -8.47 10.14 -14.89
CA TRP A 123 -8.61 9.07 -15.87
C TRP A 123 -10.09 8.96 -16.23
N THR A 124 -10.44 9.18 -17.49
CA THR A 124 -11.85 9.06 -17.95
C THR A 124 -11.92 7.99 -19.03
N ARG A 125 -12.73 6.96 -18.80
CA ARG A 125 -12.93 5.84 -19.73
C ARG A 125 -13.26 6.35 -21.12
N LYS A 126 -12.56 5.83 -22.14
CA LYS A 126 -12.87 6.11 -23.53
C LYS A 126 -14.14 5.34 -23.91
N LEU A 127 -15.30 5.95 -23.66
CA LEU A 127 -16.58 5.43 -24.15
C LEU A 127 -16.63 5.64 -25.67
N SER A 128 -16.86 4.57 -26.44
CA SER A 128 -16.91 4.67 -27.90
C SER A 128 -18.14 5.47 -28.36
N ALA A 129 -18.06 6.06 -29.55
CA ALA A 129 -19.14 6.88 -30.14
C ALA A 129 -20.45 6.11 -30.40
N ILE A 130 -20.45 4.76 -30.31
CA ILE A 130 -21.65 3.90 -30.37
C ILE A 130 -22.25 3.71 -28.96
N GLY A 131 -22.00 4.66 -28.08
CA GLY A 131 -22.72 4.84 -26.84
C GLY A 131 -22.10 4.11 -25.66
N GLU A 132 -22.60 4.53 -24.50
CA GLU A 132 -22.35 4.03 -23.15
C GLU A 132 -22.64 2.52 -22.97
N ALA A 133 -22.92 1.76 -24.04
CA ALA A 133 -23.28 0.34 -24.05
C ALA A 133 -22.19 -0.62 -23.51
N ASN A 134 -20.95 -0.13 -23.31
CA ASN A 134 -19.88 -0.87 -22.65
C ASN A 134 -19.71 -0.54 -21.17
N ALA A 135 -20.38 0.50 -20.65
CA ALA A 135 -20.60 0.62 -19.21
C ALA A 135 -21.73 -0.35 -18.89
N THR A 136 -21.37 -1.56 -18.50
CA THR A 136 -22.38 -2.59 -18.28
C THR A 136 -23.21 -2.22 -17.05
N THR A 137 -24.49 -2.58 -17.04
CA THR A 137 -25.36 -2.53 -15.84
C THR A 137 -24.96 -3.59 -14.79
N SER A 138 -23.77 -4.15 -14.93
CA SER A 138 -23.17 -5.16 -14.08
C SER A 138 -21.71 -4.81 -13.91
N ASP A 139 -21.26 -4.75 -12.67
CA ASP A 139 -19.86 -4.58 -12.33
C ASP A 139 -19.09 -5.88 -12.55
N ASN A 140 -18.28 -5.94 -13.61
CA ASN A 140 -17.53 -7.13 -13.98
C ASN A 140 -16.07 -6.85 -14.39
N GLN A 141 -15.58 -5.63 -14.17
CA GLN A 141 -14.27 -5.20 -14.63
C GLN A 141 -13.37 -4.80 -13.47
N LEU A 142 -12.13 -5.29 -13.51
CA LEU A 142 -11.02 -4.77 -12.72
C LEU A 142 -10.36 -3.63 -13.50
N TYR A 143 -10.21 -2.48 -12.85
CA TYR A 143 -9.53 -1.34 -13.45
C TYR A 143 -8.17 -1.10 -12.79
N LYS A 144 -7.21 -0.66 -13.60
CA LYS A 144 -5.83 -0.42 -13.21
C LYS A 144 -5.38 0.91 -13.78
N ILE A 145 -4.85 1.77 -12.91
CA ILE A 145 -4.20 3.02 -13.31
C ILE A 145 -2.85 3.09 -12.62
N SER A 146 -1.82 3.54 -13.31
CA SER A 146 -0.51 3.72 -12.69
C SER A 146 0.05 5.13 -12.89
N LEU A 147 0.93 5.51 -11.98
CA LEU A 147 1.60 6.80 -11.94
C LEU A 147 3.05 6.57 -11.54
N ARG A 148 3.98 7.02 -12.37
CA ARG A 148 5.38 7.15 -11.98
C ARG A 148 5.61 8.51 -11.31
N LEU A 149 6.24 8.46 -10.15
CA LEU A 149 6.53 9.60 -9.29
C LEU A 149 7.84 9.39 -8.52
N LYS A 150 8.27 10.40 -7.77
CA LYS A 150 9.39 10.31 -6.83
C LYS A 150 8.90 10.61 -5.42
N PHE A 151 9.24 9.74 -4.46
CA PHE A 151 8.94 10.01 -3.06
C PHE A 151 9.88 11.09 -2.50
N PRO A 152 9.40 11.94 -1.57
CA PRO A 152 10.22 12.98 -0.95
C PRO A 152 11.49 12.42 -0.32
N ALA A 153 12.57 13.20 -0.39
CA ALA A 153 13.77 12.90 0.38
C ALA A 153 13.50 13.08 1.88
N VAL A 154 14.35 12.46 2.71
CA VAL A 154 14.39 12.75 4.14
C VAL A 154 14.79 14.20 4.37
N ALA A 155 14.24 14.85 5.40
CA ALA A 155 14.49 16.27 5.65
C ALA A 155 15.92 16.54 6.14
N SER A 156 16.56 15.53 6.75
CA SER A 156 17.94 15.59 7.24
C SER A 156 18.54 14.18 7.31
N ALA A 157 19.85 14.07 7.53
CA ALA A 157 20.52 12.79 7.74
C ALA A 157 20.05 12.04 9.01
N THR A 158 19.35 12.73 9.92
CA THR A 158 18.81 12.17 11.17
C THR A 158 17.28 12.00 11.13
N ASP A 159 16.64 12.29 10.00
CA ASP A 159 15.22 12.02 9.80
C ASP A 159 15.03 10.53 9.49
N PHE A 160 14.73 9.77 10.55
CA PHE A 160 14.41 8.34 10.48
C PHE A 160 12.90 8.09 10.44
N SER A 161 12.08 9.10 10.15
CA SER A 161 10.63 8.95 10.21
C SER A 161 10.10 8.13 9.02
N ILE A 162 9.28 7.13 9.34
CA ILE A 162 8.43 6.48 8.35
C ILE A 162 7.26 7.42 8.08
N LYS A 163 6.98 7.69 6.82
CA LYS A 163 5.92 8.60 6.38
C LYS A 163 4.82 7.83 5.66
N LYS A 164 3.59 8.31 5.70
CA LYS A 164 2.46 7.74 4.96
C LYS A 164 1.85 8.80 4.07
N TYR A 165 1.85 8.56 2.77
CA TYR A 165 1.27 9.46 1.78
C TYR A 165 -0.06 8.92 1.30
N GLN A 166 -1.12 9.68 1.55
CA GLN A 166 -2.50 9.35 1.22
C GLN A 166 -2.85 9.89 -0.17
N PHE A 167 -3.30 9.02 -1.08
CA PHE A 167 -3.73 9.42 -2.43
C PHE A 167 -5.25 9.53 -2.45
N LEU A 168 -5.80 10.71 -2.18
CA LEU A 168 -7.24 10.90 -2.11
C LEU A 168 -7.87 10.52 -3.45
N THR A 169 -8.83 9.61 -3.40
CA THR A 169 -9.39 9.01 -4.61
C THR A 169 -10.89 9.25 -4.68
N VAL A 170 -11.34 9.67 -5.85
CA VAL A 170 -12.75 9.77 -6.21
C VAL A 170 -13.00 8.82 -7.37
N GLN A 171 -14.02 7.98 -7.22
CA GLN A 171 -14.48 7.07 -8.26
C GLN A 171 -15.84 7.55 -8.76
N THR A 172 -16.00 7.65 -10.07
CA THR A 172 -17.28 7.95 -10.69
C THR A 172 -17.73 6.74 -11.49
N CYS A 173 -18.97 6.34 -11.24
CA CYS A 173 -19.69 5.35 -12.03
C CYS A 173 -20.85 6.03 -12.74
N LYS A 174 -21.38 5.41 -13.79
CA LYS A 174 -22.46 6.02 -14.58
C LYS A 174 -23.59 5.04 -14.84
N SER A 175 -24.83 5.52 -14.76
CA SER A 175 -26.02 4.78 -15.20
C SER A 175 -26.96 5.72 -15.93
N ASN A 176 -27.38 5.35 -17.14
CA ASN A 176 -28.35 6.12 -17.93
C ASN A 176 -28.00 7.62 -18.03
N GLY A 177 -26.73 7.93 -18.29
CA GLY A 177 -26.25 9.30 -18.36
C GLY A 177 -26.06 10.03 -17.01
N VAL A 178 -26.39 9.43 -15.87
CA VAL A 178 -26.24 10.01 -14.53
C VAL A 178 -24.94 9.53 -13.88
N ASP A 179 -24.13 10.47 -13.40
CA ASP A 179 -22.90 10.19 -12.66
C ASP A 179 -23.20 9.93 -11.17
N TYR A 180 -22.61 8.87 -10.65
CA TYR A 180 -22.57 8.52 -9.23
C TYR A 180 -21.14 8.66 -8.74
N VAL A 181 -20.92 9.56 -7.78
CA VAL A 181 -19.59 9.93 -7.30
C VAL A 181 -19.36 9.34 -5.91
N MET A 182 -18.36 8.46 -5.81
CA MET A 182 -17.86 7.87 -4.59
C MET A 182 -16.56 8.54 -4.18
N ASP A 183 -16.59 9.32 -3.11
CA ASP A 183 -15.40 9.88 -2.48
C ASP A 183 -14.91 8.93 -1.38
N TRP A 184 -13.71 8.37 -1.57
CA TRP A 184 -13.11 7.43 -0.64
C TRP A 184 -12.56 8.11 0.63
N GLY A 185 -12.45 9.44 0.64
CA GLY A 185 -12.04 10.23 1.79
C GLY A 185 -10.64 9.88 2.31
N THR A 186 -10.26 10.41 3.47
CA THR A 186 -8.93 10.18 4.06
C THR A 186 -8.78 8.78 4.65
N ALA A 187 -9.88 8.16 5.09
CA ALA A 187 -9.85 6.88 5.78
C ALA A 187 -9.81 5.67 4.84
N ASN A 188 -10.45 5.75 3.66
CA ASN A 188 -10.60 4.62 2.74
C ASN A 188 -9.85 4.80 1.42
N SER A 189 -9.31 6.01 1.15
CA SER A 189 -8.40 6.16 0.03
C SER A 189 -7.13 5.32 0.22
N PRO A 190 -6.44 4.96 -0.87
CA PRO A 190 -5.17 4.23 -0.78
C PRO A 190 -4.00 5.10 -0.29
N SER A 191 -3.11 4.51 0.50
CA SER A 191 -1.88 5.16 0.95
C SER A 191 -0.64 4.30 0.74
N VAL A 192 0.51 4.96 0.63
CA VAL A 192 1.83 4.30 0.56
C VAL A 192 2.66 4.68 1.76
N ILE A 193 3.22 3.68 2.42
CA ILE A 193 4.21 3.85 3.49
C ILE A 193 5.57 4.11 2.84
N VAL A 194 6.30 5.13 3.28
CA VAL A 194 7.62 5.47 2.75
C VAL A 194 8.63 5.38 3.88
N PHE A 195 9.58 4.48 3.72
CA PHE A 195 10.72 4.35 4.62
C PHE A 195 11.79 5.38 4.27
N PRO A 196 12.48 5.96 5.28
CA PRO A 196 13.56 6.92 5.04
C PRO A 196 14.77 6.27 4.36
N ASP A 197 15.06 5.03 4.72
CA ASP A 197 16.04 4.14 4.09
C ASP A 197 15.59 2.69 4.37
N ARG A 198 16.03 1.73 3.57
CA ARG A 198 15.73 0.32 3.79
C ARG A 198 16.78 -0.57 3.14
N ARG A 199 17.75 -0.98 3.95
CA ARG A 199 18.91 -1.78 3.53
C ARG A 199 19.02 -3.08 4.31
N LYS A 200 19.79 -4.03 3.79
CA LYS A 200 20.11 -5.27 4.50
C LYS A 200 20.80 -4.96 5.84
N GLY A 201 20.43 -5.70 6.89
CA GLY A 201 20.96 -5.49 8.25
C GLY A 201 20.05 -4.62 9.11
N PHE A 202 20.61 -4.01 10.16
CA PHE A 202 19.85 -3.19 11.10
C PHE A 202 19.62 -1.77 10.56
N ASN A 203 18.35 -1.37 10.61
CA ASN A 203 17.85 -0.07 10.22
C ASN A 203 17.19 0.58 11.43
N LYS A 204 17.29 1.91 11.53
CA LYS A 204 16.69 2.72 12.58
C LYS A 204 15.50 3.47 11.99
N PHE A 205 14.36 3.39 12.66
CA PHE A 205 13.15 4.11 12.30
C PHE A 205 12.51 4.81 13.51
N THR A 206 11.67 5.79 13.19
CA THR A 206 10.77 6.50 14.10
C THR A 206 9.42 6.67 13.39
N LEU A 207 8.38 7.02 14.12
CA LEU A 207 7.05 7.31 13.57
C LEU A 207 6.82 8.82 13.50
N ASP A 208 6.11 9.27 12.48
CA ASP A 208 5.63 10.65 12.38
C ASP A 208 4.13 10.74 12.68
N ALA A 209 3.57 11.94 12.57
CA ALA A 209 2.14 12.18 12.77
C ALA A 209 1.24 11.38 11.80
N SER A 210 1.75 11.00 10.62
CA SER A 210 0.99 10.23 9.63
C SER A 210 0.94 8.73 9.95
N THR A 211 1.92 8.21 10.71
CA THR A 211 2.09 6.77 10.98
C THR A 211 1.85 6.39 12.42
N VAL A 212 2.03 7.28 13.40
CA VAL A 212 1.90 6.97 14.83
C VAL A 212 0.51 6.41 15.21
N GLY A 213 -0.55 6.90 14.57
CA GLY A 213 -1.91 6.41 14.79
C GLY A 213 -2.12 4.94 14.39
N ASP A 214 -1.30 4.40 13.49
CA ASP A 214 -1.36 2.97 13.11
C ASP A 214 -0.85 2.06 14.22
N PHE A 215 -0.04 2.57 15.15
CA PHE A 215 0.60 1.79 16.22
C PHE A 215 0.02 2.10 17.60
N THR A 216 -1.26 2.48 17.65
CA THR A 216 -2.02 2.64 18.90
C THR A 216 -3.18 1.67 18.88
N THR A 217 -3.21 0.70 19.81
CA THR A 217 -4.37 -0.20 19.98
C THR A 217 -5.03 0.01 21.34
N THR A 218 -6.33 -0.30 21.43
CA THR A 218 -7.11 -0.25 22.67
C THR A 218 -7.73 -1.62 22.98
N GLY A 219 -8.04 -1.85 24.26
CA GLY A 219 -8.69 -3.08 24.72
C GLY A 219 -7.85 -4.33 24.46
N THR A 220 -8.46 -5.34 23.86
CA THR A 220 -7.83 -6.65 23.58
C THR A 220 -7.04 -6.69 22.26
N ASN A 221 -7.05 -5.61 21.49
CA ASN A 221 -6.33 -5.54 20.22
C ASN A 221 -4.82 -5.45 20.43
N THR A 222 -4.05 -6.13 19.57
CA THR A 222 -2.58 -6.12 19.61
C THR A 222 -1.98 -5.43 18.39
N LEU A 223 -0.67 -5.17 18.43
CA LEU A 223 0.07 -4.55 17.33
C LEU A 223 0.45 -5.52 16.21
N ALA A 224 0.17 -6.83 16.33
CA ALA A 224 0.69 -7.85 15.41
C ALA A 224 0.34 -7.58 13.94
N SER A 225 -0.92 -7.23 13.63
CA SER A 225 -1.35 -6.97 12.25
C SER A 225 -0.67 -5.72 11.66
N LYS A 226 -0.48 -4.68 12.46
CA LYS A 226 0.15 -3.42 12.06
C LYS A 226 1.67 -3.57 11.91
N LEU A 227 2.32 -4.30 12.81
CA LEU A 227 3.73 -4.68 12.69
C LEU A 227 3.97 -5.56 11.46
N LYS A 228 3.07 -6.52 11.16
CA LYS A 228 3.11 -7.31 9.92
C LYS A 228 2.92 -6.45 8.68
N SER A 229 2.02 -5.47 8.74
CA SER A 229 1.75 -4.54 7.64
C SER A 229 2.99 -3.71 7.29
N TYR A 230 3.71 -3.17 8.28
CA TYR A 230 4.91 -2.36 8.01
C TYR A 230 6.18 -3.21 7.78
N PHE A 231 6.35 -4.29 8.56
CA PHE A 231 7.61 -5.01 8.69
C PHE A 231 7.48 -6.52 8.40
N GLY A 232 6.52 -6.92 7.56
CA GLY A 232 6.16 -8.32 7.32
C GLY A 232 7.31 -9.22 6.84
N ASP A 233 8.32 -8.63 6.21
CA ASP A 233 9.52 -9.31 5.73
C ASP A 233 10.78 -8.97 6.53
N ALA A 234 10.65 -8.25 7.64
CA ALA A 234 11.74 -8.10 8.58
C ALA A 234 12.03 -9.44 9.28
N ALA A 235 13.32 -9.75 9.47
CA ALA A 235 13.73 -10.87 10.30
C ALA A 235 13.32 -10.65 11.77
N ILE A 236 13.49 -9.42 12.27
CA ILE A 236 13.10 -9.03 13.63
C ILE A 236 12.94 -7.51 13.75
N VAL A 237 11.99 -7.09 14.59
CA VAL A 237 11.72 -5.70 14.98
C VAL A 237 11.91 -5.58 16.50
N TRP A 238 12.54 -4.50 16.96
CA TRP A 238 12.72 -4.16 18.37
C TRP A 238 12.30 -2.73 18.65
N VAL A 239 11.56 -2.55 19.74
CA VAL A 239 11.29 -1.25 20.35
C VAL A 239 11.64 -1.36 21.82
N SER A 240 12.70 -0.67 22.25
CA SER A 240 13.30 -0.88 23.58
C SER A 240 13.58 -2.39 23.81
N LYS A 241 12.99 -3.01 24.83
CA LYS A 241 13.12 -4.46 25.13
C LYS A 241 11.94 -5.30 24.61
N ALA A 242 11.08 -4.75 23.76
CA ALA A 242 9.95 -5.45 23.17
C ALA A 242 10.27 -5.88 21.73
N GLY A 243 10.16 -7.17 21.43
CA GLY A 243 10.52 -7.75 20.14
C GLY A 243 9.31 -8.23 19.33
N TYR A 244 9.40 -8.21 18.01
CA TYR A 244 8.41 -8.81 17.10
C TYR A 244 9.09 -9.48 15.91
N SER A 245 8.52 -10.59 15.42
CA SER A 245 8.88 -11.17 14.13
C SER A 245 7.69 -11.88 13.51
N ALA A 246 7.49 -11.72 12.20
CA ALA A 246 6.51 -12.50 11.45
C ALA A 246 6.96 -13.95 11.23
N ASN A 247 8.25 -14.25 11.44
CA ASN A 247 8.80 -15.60 11.34
C ASN A 247 8.50 -16.39 12.64
N PRO A 248 7.75 -17.51 12.59
CA PRO A 248 7.34 -18.23 13.80
C PRO A 248 8.50 -18.72 14.67
N ASN A 249 9.61 -19.14 14.05
CA ASN A 249 10.79 -19.60 14.79
C ASN A 249 11.47 -18.46 15.55
N THR A 250 11.50 -17.26 14.97
CA THR A 250 12.07 -16.08 15.64
C THR A 250 11.11 -15.54 16.70
N ALA A 251 9.80 -15.54 16.43
CA ALA A 251 8.78 -15.21 17.43
C ALA A 251 8.89 -16.11 18.67
N ALA A 252 9.00 -17.43 18.49
CA ALA A 252 9.18 -18.37 19.61
C ALA A 252 10.43 -18.07 20.45
N LYS A 253 11.53 -17.60 19.82
CA LYS A 253 12.73 -17.16 20.55
C LYS A 253 12.52 -15.89 21.35
N ILE A 254 11.71 -14.95 20.85
CA ILE A 254 11.33 -13.72 21.57
C ILE A 254 10.50 -14.09 22.81
N THR A 255 9.50 -14.96 22.65
CA THR A 255 8.69 -15.47 23.78
C THR A 255 9.57 -16.17 24.81
N ALA A 256 10.48 -17.04 24.38
CA ALA A 256 11.40 -17.73 25.28
C ALA A 256 12.36 -16.77 26.00
N LEU A 257 12.77 -15.67 25.36
CA LEU A 257 13.58 -14.62 26.00
C LEU A 257 12.77 -13.89 27.07
N ALA A 258 11.54 -13.47 26.76
CA ALA A 258 10.65 -12.80 27.72
C ALA A 258 10.33 -13.68 28.94
N ALA A 259 10.24 -15.01 28.76
CA ALA A 259 10.05 -15.95 29.85
C ALA A 259 11.30 -16.08 30.77
N LYS A 260 12.50 -15.86 30.22
CA LYS A 260 13.77 -15.91 30.98
C LYS A 260 14.12 -14.57 31.64
N ASP A 261 13.79 -13.47 30.99
CA ASP A 261 14.03 -12.11 31.47
C ASP A 261 12.77 -11.28 31.24
N THR A 262 12.07 -11.01 32.35
CA THR A 262 10.81 -10.23 32.38
C THR A 262 10.97 -8.78 31.95
N ALA A 263 12.20 -8.27 31.79
CA ALA A 263 12.42 -6.97 31.20
C ALA A 263 12.16 -6.96 29.68
N TYR A 264 12.12 -8.14 29.04
CA TYR A 264 11.77 -8.31 27.64
C TYR A 264 10.29 -8.70 27.47
N SER A 265 9.73 -8.35 26.32
CA SER A 265 8.34 -8.69 25.98
C SER A 265 8.16 -8.97 24.49
N ASP A 266 7.04 -9.62 24.16
CA ASP A 266 6.58 -9.74 22.78
C ASP A 266 5.73 -8.51 22.42
N LEU A 267 6.27 -7.68 21.52
CA LEU A 267 5.64 -6.45 21.06
C LEU A 267 4.36 -6.73 20.27
N GLY A 268 4.29 -7.84 19.53
CA GLY A 268 3.12 -8.23 18.73
C GLY A 268 1.99 -8.81 19.57
N ALA A 269 2.29 -9.41 20.72
CA ALA A 269 1.29 -10.00 21.62
C ALA A 269 0.76 -9.00 22.67
N LYS A 270 1.37 -7.82 22.80
CA LYS A 270 0.96 -6.81 23.79
C LYS A 270 -0.43 -6.24 23.47
N ALA A 271 -1.43 -6.57 24.31
CA ALA A 271 -2.74 -5.96 24.27
C ALA A 271 -2.66 -4.47 24.68
N GLY A 272 -3.40 -3.62 23.97
CA GLY A 272 -3.32 -2.16 24.17
C GLY A 272 -1.91 -1.59 23.93
N GLY A 273 -1.14 -2.22 23.05
CA GLY A 273 0.21 -1.80 22.71
C GLY A 273 0.22 -0.42 22.05
N VAL A 274 1.24 0.38 22.39
CA VAL A 274 1.47 1.69 21.79
C VAL A 274 2.94 1.80 21.40
N ILE A 275 3.20 2.26 20.18
CA ILE A 275 4.51 2.80 19.76
C ILE A 275 4.27 4.27 19.43
N THR A 276 5.02 5.14 20.07
CA THR A 276 4.90 6.59 19.96
C THR A 276 5.89 7.17 18.94
N ALA A 277 5.70 8.43 18.55
CA ALA A 277 6.62 9.13 17.66
C ALA A 277 8.04 9.30 18.25
N THR A 278 8.17 9.23 19.59
CA THR A 278 9.47 9.33 20.28
C THR A 278 10.21 8.00 20.38
N ASP A 279 9.53 6.88 20.11
CA ASP A 279 10.15 5.56 20.18
C ASP A 279 11.10 5.34 19.00
N THR A 280 12.23 4.71 19.28
CA THR A 280 13.13 4.19 18.25
C THR A 280 12.77 2.75 17.94
N ILE A 281 12.51 2.48 16.66
CA ILE A 281 12.24 1.14 16.13
C ILE A 281 13.50 0.65 15.41
N TRP A 282 14.08 -0.45 15.88
CA TRP A 282 15.18 -1.13 15.22
C TRP A 282 14.65 -2.31 14.43
N VAL A 283 14.98 -2.36 13.13
CA VAL A 283 14.48 -3.40 12.24
C VAL A 283 15.63 -4.05 11.51
N LYS A 284 15.68 -5.38 11.55
CA LYS A 284 16.63 -6.16 10.76
C LYS A 284 15.92 -6.73 9.54
N TYR A 285 16.35 -6.33 8.34
CA TYR A 285 15.99 -6.97 7.07
C TYR A 285 17.09 -7.93 6.62
#